data_AF-A0A4Y7UC50-F1
#
_entry.id   AF-A0A4Y7UC50-F1
#
_cell.length_a   1.000
_cell.length_b   1.000
_cell.length_c   1.000
_cell.angle_alpha   90.00
_cell.angle_beta   90.00
_cell.angle_gamma   90.00
#
_symmetry.space_group_name_H-M   'P 1'
#
loop_
_entity.id
_entity.type
_entity.pdbx_description
1 polymer ?
#
loop_
_entity_poly.entity_id
_entity_poly.type
_entity_poly.pdbx_seq_one_letter_code
_entity_poly.pdbx_strand_id
1 'polypeptide(L)'
;MGGMKVKFLKINIMKIYKYIYYHSVSQSSKKNNTPEFNAYSLLSFTQTSNLVTIVNIILIITRIKINYDLRLVAIICPTLFYAVNYYYFTKKGKGSIIMKDRSYCLGKYSYFLNLFTYSSFIFVVISYFFYKGF
;
A
#
# COMPACT_ATOMS: atom_id res chain seq x y z
N MET A 1 -27.10 -18.36 -25.12
CA MET A 1 -25.92 -17.48 -25.16
C MET A 1 -25.76 -16.83 -23.78
N GLY A 2 -24.89 -17.40 -22.95
CA GLY A 2 -24.65 -16.92 -21.58
C GLY A 2 -23.76 -15.68 -21.59
N GLY A 3 -24.36 -14.52 -21.31
CA GLY A 3 -23.64 -13.26 -21.18
C GLY A 3 -22.66 -13.31 -20.01
N MET A 4 -21.38 -13.44 -20.31
CA MET A 4 -20.29 -13.30 -19.34
C MET A 4 -20.26 -11.84 -18.89
N LYS A 5 -20.96 -11.52 -17.79
CA LYS A 5 -20.85 -10.22 -17.12
C LYS A 5 -19.43 -10.08 -16.60
N VAL A 6 -18.59 -9.40 -17.36
CA VAL A 6 -17.30 -8.89 -16.89
C VAL A 6 -17.61 -7.88 -15.79
N LYS A 7 -17.68 -8.35 -14.53
CA LYS A 7 -17.72 -7.49 -13.36
C LYS A 7 -16.38 -6.76 -13.33
N PHE A 8 -16.38 -5.53 -13.84
CA PHE A 8 -15.30 -4.59 -13.57
C PHE A 8 -15.09 -4.57 -12.05
N LEU A 9 -13.94 -5.09 -11.64
CA LEU A 9 -13.57 -5.20 -10.25
C LEU A 9 -13.47 -3.77 -9.73
N LYS A 10 -14.48 -3.31 -8.98
CA LYS A 10 -14.40 -2.07 -8.22
C LYS A 10 -13.34 -2.30 -7.15
N ILE A 11 -12.08 -2.13 -7.53
CA ILE A 11 -10.92 -2.15 -6.63
C ILE A 11 -11.05 -0.89 -5.80
N ASN A 12 -11.78 -1.01 -4.70
CA ASN A 12 -11.72 -0.01 -3.67
C ASN A 12 -10.26 -0.01 -3.17
N ILE A 13 -9.58 1.14 -3.12
CA ILE A 13 -8.18 1.26 -2.68
C ILE A 13 -7.97 0.58 -1.31
N MET A 14 -9.01 0.52 -0.48
CA MET A 14 -8.95 -0.21 0.80
C MET A 14 -8.85 -1.74 0.64
N LYS A 15 -9.29 -2.34 -0.48
CA LYS A 15 -9.16 -3.78 -0.74
C LYS A 15 -7.73 -4.18 -1.07
N ILE A 16 -6.99 -3.42 -1.88
CA ILE A 16 -5.60 -3.78 -2.24
C ILE A 16 -4.73 -3.89 -0.98
N TYR A 17 -4.90 -2.98 -0.01
CA TYR A 17 -4.19 -3.04 1.27
C TYR A 17 -4.55 -4.26 2.11
N LYS A 18 -5.80 -4.75 2.05
CA LYS A 18 -6.17 -6.01 2.71
C LYS A 18 -5.52 -7.23 2.05
N TYR A 19 -5.41 -7.23 0.71
CA TYR A 19 -4.68 -8.28 -0.01
C TYR A 19 -3.19 -8.27 0.34
N ILE A 20 -2.56 -7.08 0.40
CA ILE A 20 -1.16 -6.92 0.84
C ILE A 20 -1.00 -7.44 2.28
N TYR A 21 -1.89 -7.05 3.19
CA TYR A 21 -1.90 -7.52 4.58
C TYR A 21 -1.95 -9.05 4.64
N TYR A 22 -2.97 -9.66 4.01
CA TYR A 22 -3.16 -11.10 4.00
C TYR A 22 -1.93 -11.82 3.46
N HIS A 23 -1.40 -11.36 2.32
CA HIS A 23 -0.24 -11.98 1.68
C HIS A 23 1.02 -11.87 2.56
N SER A 24 1.31 -10.68 3.07
CA SER A 24 2.51 -10.40 3.87
C SER A 24 2.52 -11.17 5.19
N VAL A 25 1.37 -11.21 5.90
CA VAL A 25 1.21 -12.03 7.10
C VAL A 25 1.37 -13.51 6.77
N SER A 26 0.64 -14.03 5.76
CA SER A 26 0.72 -15.44 5.36
C SER A 26 2.14 -15.90 5.00
N GLN A 27 2.92 -15.02 4.38
CA GLN A 27 4.32 -15.31 4.04
C GLN A 27 5.22 -15.23 5.27
N SER A 28 5.06 -14.19 6.09
CA SER A 28 5.89 -13.96 7.28
C SER A 28 5.65 -15.00 8.37
N SER A 29 4.41 -15.49 8.53
CA SER A 29 4.05 -16.51 9.53
C SER A 29 4.80 -17.82 9.35
N LYS A 30 5.38 -18.07 8.16
CA LYS A 30 6.18 -19.27 7.89
C LYS A 30 7.57 -19.21 8.52
N LYS A 31 8.04 -18.02 8.91
CA LYS A 31 9.43 -17.77 9.33
C LYS A 31 9.54 -16.96 10.62
N ASN A 32 8.49 -16.23 11.01
CA ASN A 32 8.54 -15.25 12.10
C ASN A 32 7.39 -15.47 13.09
N ASN A 33 7.67 -15.24 14.37
CA ASN A 33 6.68 -15.28 15.45
C ASN A 33 5.75 -14.06 15.46
N THR A 34 6.16 -12.95 14.85
CA THR A 34 5.39 -11.69 14.76
C THR A 34 5.21 -11.25 13.29
N PRO A 35 4.40 -11.98 12.52
CA PRO A 35 4.25 -11.76 11.08
C PRO A 35 3.57 -10.43 10.71
N GLU A 36 2.78 -9.86 11.61
CA GLU A 36 2.05 -8.61 11.40
C GLU A 36 2.97 -7.40 11.29
N PHE A 37 4.13 -7.44 11.96
CA PHE A 37 5.10 -6.35 11.92
C PHE A 37 5.54 -6.05 10.48
N ASN A 38 5.90 -7.09 9.73
CA ASN A 38 6.29 -6.98 8.33
C ASN A 38 5.15 -6.44 7.46
N ALA A 39 3.92 -6.89 7.73
CA ALA A 39 2.75 -6.43 7.00
C ALA A 39 2.48 -4.93 7.23
N TYR A 40 2.63 -4.45 8.47
CA TYR A 40 2.46 -3.03 8.79
C TYR A 40 3.54 -2.17 8.16
N SER A 41 4.79 -2.61 8.22
CA SER A 41 5.90 -1.89 7.58
C SER A 41 5.68 -1.78 6.07
N LEU A 42 5.36 -2.89 5.41
CA LEU A 42 5.11 -2.93 3.96
C LEU A 42 3.94 -2.04 3.57
N LEU A 43 2.81 -2.14 4.28
CA LEU A 43 1.64 -1.31 4.02
C LEU A 43 1.93 0.17 4.16
N SER A 44 2.63 0.54 5.23
CA SER A 44 2.90 1.94 5.55
C SER A 44 3.86 2.56 4.55
N PHE A 45 4.83 1.78 4.07
CA PHE A 45 5.70 2.16 2.98
C PHE A 45 4.90 2.38 1.68
N THR A 46 4.12 1.38 1.25
CA THR A 46 3.30 1.48 0.03
C THR A 46 2.30 2.64 0.07
N GLN A 47 1.63 2.83 1.21
CA GLN A 47 0.67 3.93 1.41
C GLN A 47 1.37 5.29 1.34
N THR A 48 2.53 5.42 2.00
CA THR A 48 3.34 6.64 1.92
C THR A 48 3.75 6.91 0.48
N SER A 49 4.26 5.91 -0.23
CA SER A 49 4.69 6.07 -1.61
C SER A 49 3.55 6.52 -2.53
N ASN A 50 2.39 5.90 -2.40
CA ASN A 50 1.20 6.30 -3.16
C ASN A 50 0.75 7.72 -2.81
N LEU A 51 0.75 8.09 -1.51
CA LEU A 51 0.38 9.43 -1.06
C LEU A 51 1.33 10.48 -1.64
N VAL A 52 2.64 10.29 -1.51
CA VAL A 52 3.65 11.22 -2.02
C VAL A 52 3.53 11.38 -3.53
N THR A 53 3.32 10.28 -4.26
CA THR A 53 3.11 10.32 -5.71
C THR A 53 1.90 11.18 -6.07
N ILE A 54 0.76 10.96 -5.39
CA ILE A 54 -0.47 11.73 -5.62
C ILE A 54 -0.24 13.21 -5.30
N VAL A 55 0.41 13.52 -4.18
CA VAL A 55 0.73 14.90 -3.79
C VAL A 55 1.63 15.56 -4.85
N ASN A 56 2.68 14.90 -5.31
CA ASN A 56 3.56 15.42 -6.36
C ASN A 56 2.78 15.71 -7.65
N ILE A 57 1.91 14.79 -8.07
CA ILE A 57 1.07 14.99 -9.27
C ILE A 57 0.13 16.20 -9.08
N ILE A 58 -0.49 16.35 -7.91
CA ILE A 58 -1.34 17.51 -7.61
C ILE A 58 -0.52 18.81 -7.65
N LEU A 59 0.67 18.83 -7.06
CA LEU A 59 1.54 20.02 -7.06
C LEU A 59 2.00 20.39 -8.47
N ILE A 60 2.32 19.40 -9.32
CA ILE A 60 2.64 19.61 -10.74
C ILE A 60 1.44 20.23 -11.47
N ILE A 61 0.24 19.64 -11.34
CA ILE A 61 -0.97 20.12 -12.04
C ILE A 61 -1.36 21.54 -11.59
N THR A 62 -1.28 21.81 -10.28
CA THR A 62 -1.61 23.12 -9.70
C THR A 62 -0.49 24.14 -9.83
N ARG A 63 0.70 23.74 -10.31
CA ARG A 63 1.91 24.57 -10.44
C ARG A 63 2.35 25.21 -9.12
N ILE A 64 2.04 24.57 -7.99
CA ILE A 64 2.44 25.04 -6.67
C ILE A 64 3.87 24.61 -6.38
N LYS A 65 4.74 25.57 -6.05
CA LYS A 65 6.15 25.32 -5.72
C LYS A 65 6.37 25.31 -4.21
N ILE A 66 6.24 24.13 -3.61
CA ILE A 66 6.64 23.83 -2.23
C ILE A 66 7.94 23.05 -2.23
N ASN A 67 8.97 23.60 -1.59
CA ASN A 67 10.22 22.88 -1.32
C ASN A 67 10.06 22.09 -0.01
N TYR A 68 9.68 20.83 -0.10
CA TYR A 68 9.60 19.93 1.05
C TYR A 68 10.74 18.90 1.03
N ASP A 69 11.22 18.53 2.22
CA ASP A 69 12.26 17.50 2.35
C ASP A 69 11.64 16.10 2.24
N LEU A 70 11.94 15.42 1.14
CA LEU A 70 11.49 14.06 0.90
C LEU A 70 11.99 13.07 1.97
N ARG A 71 13.16 13.31 2.58
CA ARG A 71 13.71 12.44 3.63
C ARG A 71 12.88 12.50 4.89
N LEU A 72 12.47 13.70 5.30
CA LEU A 72 11.58 13.89 6.45
C LEU A 72 10.22 13.22 6.20
N VAL A 73 9.66 13.40 5.01
CA VAL A 73 8.40 12.74 4.62
C VAL A 73 8.55 11.22 4.64
N ALA A 74 9.66 10.68 4.14
CA ALA A 74 9.96 9.25 4.13
C ALA A 74 10.18 8.64 5.52
N ILE A 75 10.35 9.46 6.57
CA ILE A 75 10.43 9.00 7.96
C ILE A 75 9.07 9.18 8.64
N ILE A 76 8.51 10.39 8.58
CA ILE A 76 7.29 10.74 9.34
C ILE A 76 6.07 9.99 8.81
N CYS A 77 5.85 9.99 7.49
CA CYS A 77 4.63 9.40 6.92
C CYS A 77 4.53 7.89 7.14
N PRO A 78 5.60 7.08 6.92
CA PRO A 78 5.51 5.65 7.19
C PRO A 78 5.26 5.36 8.67
N THR A 79 5.85 6.12 9.60
CA THR A 79 5.58 5.96 11.04
C THR A 79 4.11 6.25 11.38
N LEU A 80 3.54 7.32 10.84
CA LEU A 80 2.11 7.64 11.04
C LEU A 80 1.20 6.55 10.44
N PHE A 81 1.46 6.12 9.21
CA PHE A 81 0.71 5.04 8.59
C PHE A 81 0.87 3.72 9.34
N TYR A 82 2.04 3.47 9.94
CA TYR A 82 2.26 2.28 10.77
C TYR A 82 1.32 2.28 11.96
N ALA A 83 1.23 3.40 12.69
CA ALA A 83 0.31 3.54 13.81
C ALA A 83 -1.15 3.34 13.38
N VAL A 84 -1.55 3.90 12.24
CA VAL A 84 -2.90 3.71 11.67
C VAL A 84 -3.17 2.25 11.32
N ASN A 85 -2.22 1.58 10.65
CA ASN A 85 -2.34 0.17 10.28
C ASN A 85 -2.39 -0.73 11.51
N TYR A 86 -1.51 -0.51 12.50
CA TYR A 86 -1.54 -1.23 13.78
C TYR A 86 -2.91 -1.08 14.45
N TYR A 87 -3.43 0.15 14.54
CA TYR A 87 -4.72 0.40 15.15
C TYR A 87 -5.86 -0.32 14.41
N TYR A 88 -5.87 -0.27 13.08
CA TYR A 88 -6.92 -0.90 12.27
C TYR A 88 -6.87 -2.43 12.32
N PHE A 89 -5.70 -3.03 12.12
CA PHE A 89 -5.58 -4.49 11.97
C PHE A 89 -5.48 -5.20 13.32
N THR A 90 -4.69 -4.67 14.27
CA THR A 90 -4.53 -5.26 15.61
C THR A 90 -5.61 -4.76 16.56
N LYS A 91 -5.63 -3.46 16.92
CA LYS A 91 -6.53 -2.96 17.98
C LYS A 91 -8.02 -3.12 17.67
N LYS A 92 -8.43 -2.91 16.43
CA LYS A 92 -9.82 -3.15 15.98
C LYS A 92 -10.10 -4.61 15.57
N GLY A 93 -9.11 -5.50 15.65
CA GLY A 93 -9.26 -6.93 15.31
C GLY A 93 -9.58 -7.21 13.84
N LYS A 94 -9.42 -6.24 12.92
CA LYS A 94 -9.74 -6.46 11.50
C LYS A 94 -8.75 -7.41 10.82
N GLY A 95 -7.52 -7.51 11.33
CA GLY A 95 -6.51 -8.42 10.81
C GLY A 95 -6.92 -9.88 10.94
N SER A 96 -7.41 -10.29 12.10
CA SER A 96 -7.85 -11.68 12.33
C SER A 96 -9.05 -12.06 11.45
N ILE A 97 -9.97 -11.11 11.23
CA ILE A 97 -11.12 -11.31 10.32
C ILE A 97 -10.63 -11.55 8.89
N ILE A 98 -9.67 -10.74 8.41
CA ILE A 98 -9.12 -10.87 7.06
C ILE A 98 -8.38 -12.20 6.90
N MET A 99 -7.60 -12.62 7.89
CA MET A 99 -6.84 -13.88 7.83
C MET A 99 -7.74 -15.13 7.83
N LYS A 100 -8.95 -15.05 8.38
CA LYS A 100 -9.95 -16.14 8.31
C LYS A 100 -10.64 -16.23 6.95
N ASP A 101 -10.65 -15.14 6.18
CA ASP A 101 -11.33 -15.07 4.90
C ASP A 101 -10.39 -15.52 3.75
N ARG A 102 -10.65 -16.72 3.21
CA ARG A 102 -9.85 -17.28 2.11
C ARG A 102 -10.01 -16.53 0.78
N SER A 103 -10.99 -15.63 0.63
CA SER A 103 -11.13 -14.82 -0.59
C SER A 103 -9.97 -13.86 -0.83
N TYR A 104 -9.16 -13.60 0.21
CA TYR A 104 -7.92 -12.82 0.11
C TYR A 104 -6.70 -13.64 -0.34
N CYS A 105 -6.82 -14.97 -0.46
CA CYS A 105 -5.76 -15.83 -0.97
C CYS A 105 -5.65 -15.72 -2.49
N LEU A 106 -4.64 -14.99 -2.98
CA LEU A 106 -4.44 -14.76 -4.41
C LEU A 106 -3.64 -15.86 -5.13
N GLY A 107 -3.05 -16.83 -4.42
CA GLY A 107 -2.22 -17.88 -5.01
C GLY A 107 -1.14 -17.31 -5.94
N LYS A 108 -1.14 -17.74 -7.22
CA LYS A 108 -0.19 -17.27 -8.25
C LYS A 108 -0.30 -15.77 -8.54
N TYR A 109 -1.45 -15.14 -8.30
CA TYR A 109 -1.66 -13.70 -8.51
C TYR A 109 -1.03 -12.84 -7.41
N SER A 110 -0.46 -13.43 -6.36
CA SER A 110 0.30 -12.69 -5.33
C SER A 110 1.50 -11.93 -5.90
N TYR A 111 2.07 -12.38 -7.02
CA TYR A 111 3.12 -11.66 -7.74
C TYR A 111 2.72 -10.22 -8.09
N PHE A 112 1.45 -9.99 -8.47
CA PHE A 112 0.96 -8.64 -8.80
C PHE A 112 0.95 -7.70 -7.59
N LEU A 113 0.83 -8.21 -6.37
CA LEU A 113 0.93 -7.38 -5.16
C LEU A 113 2.36 -6.91 -4.92
N ASN A 114 3.33 -7.79 -5.16
CA ASN A 114 4.74 -7.43 -5.06
C ASN A 114 5.09 -6.40 -6.13
N LEU A 115 4.69 -6.64 -7.38
CA LEU A 115 4.87 -5.69 -8.47
C LEU A 115 4.23 -4.33 -8.14
N PHE A 116 3.00 -4.33 -7.62
CA PHE A 116 2.33 -3.10 -7.20
C PHE A 116 3.14 -2.34 -6.14
N THR A 117 3.61 -3.06 -5.11
CA THR A 117 4.37 -2.45 -4.01
C THR A 117 5.71 -1.88 -4.47
N TYR A 118 6.45 -2.58 -5.34
CA TYR A 118 7.69 -2.08 -5.93
C TYR A 118 7.43 -0.87 -6.85
N SER A 119 6.41 -0.95 -7.70
CA SER A 119 6.04 0.13 -8.61
C SER A 119 5.64 1.39 -7.84
N SER A 120 4.95 1.28 -6.70
CA SER A 120 4.63 2.42 -5.84
C SER A 120 5.87 3.24 -5.46
N PHE A 121 6.99 2.58 -5.13
CA PHE A 121 8.24 3.27 -4.84
C PHE A 121 8.84 3.95 -6.07
N ILE A 122 8.87 3.26 -7.20
CA ILE A 122 9.37 3.82 -8.47
C ILE A 122 8.59 5.09 -8.84
N PHE A 123 7.26 5.09 -8.67
CA PHE A 123 6.44 6.25 -8.94
C PHE A 123 6.74 7.45 -8.04
N VAL A 124 7.17 7.24 -6.80
CA VAL A 124 7.63 8.35 -5.93
C VAL A 124 8.86 9.01 -6.54
N VAL A 125 9.86 8.21 -6.91
CA VAL A 125 11.13 8.73 -7.46
C VAL A 125 10.87 9.52 -8.73
N ILE A 126 10.07 8.94 -9.64
CA ILE A 126 9.70 9.58 -10.90
C ILE A 126 8.93 10.89 -10.63
N SER A 127 7.84 10.83 -9.86
CA SER A 127 6.99 12.00 -9.61
C SER A 127 7.73 13.12 -8.89
N TYR A 128 8.62 12.78 -7.95
CA TYR A 128 9.44 13.77 -7.24
C TYR A 128 10.47 14.43 -8.16
N PHE A 129 11.12 13.66 -9.04
CA PHE A 129 12.08 14.21 -10.00
C PHE A 129 11.40 15.17 -10.98
N PHE A 130 10.23 14.79 -11.52
CA PHE A 130 9.44 15.67 -12.38
C PHE A 130 8.97 16.93 -11.66
N TYR A 131 8.53 16.81 -10.42
CA TYR A 131 8.10 17.95 -9.63
C TYR A 131 9.24 18.93 -9.32
N LYS A 132 10.41 18.42 -8.93
CA LYS A 132 11.59 19.25 -8.64
C LYS A 132 12.15 19.95 -9.89
N GLY A 133 11.98 19.33 -11.06
CA GLY A 133 12.38 19.92 -12.34
C GLY A 133 11.43 21.02 -12.85
N PHE A 134 10.29 21.25 -12.20
CA PHE A 134 9.23 22.16 -12.62
C PHE A 134 9.28 23.52 -11.91
#